data_AF-A0A9Q9VM85-F1
#
_entry.id   AF-A0A9Q9VM85-F1
#
_cell.length_a   1.000
_cell.length_b   1.000
_cell.length_c   1.000
_cell.angle_alpha   90.00
_cell.angle_beta   90.00
_cell.angle_gamma   90.00
#
_symmetry.space_group_name_H-M   'P 1'
#
loop_
_entity.id
_entity.type
_entity.pdbx_description
1 polymer ?
#
loop_
_entity_poly.entity_id
_entity_poly.type
_entity_poly.pdbx_seq_one_letter_code
_entity_poly.pdbx_strand_id
1 'polypeptide(L)'
;MFEEASEVLENMLKWSLPLSLVLFLVLVCPLRAEAAHEFSVYRMQQYDLQGQTYGSRNAILNTEARTVEAEVLSRRCVMMRLADFSYEKHQKALQQSAGAVVIILPQNMSTMPQDIVQQFMELEPELLATETIVPVYFALEDEELLSIYTQTQISSSSQGSSSAAEVLLHTATANGFQMVTSGAQSKAVSDWAITSLEGRLSGAGGEDLPTIVLVAHYDSFGVAPWLSYGADSNGSGVAILLELARLFSRLYSYKRTHAGYNLLFFLSGGGKFNYQGTKRWLEDNLDHTDSSLLQDNVAFVLCLDTLGNSDNLYLHVSKPPKEGSPQHVLLKELETVVAHQHPDLKFSMVHKKINLADDTLAWEHERFGIRRLPAFTLSHLESHRSPARHSIMDMRPHVDLTKLRRNTKVIAETLARVIYNLTEKGVSGDLEIFTEQMVQEDQLASLVDWLTAQPRAAQLLDKDSSIVNTLEYYLNHYLKDVKRHLVRADKRDPEFVFYDQLKQTMNAYRVKPAIFDLLLAFCIAAYLGVLYLAIQNFGLLYSFLRRVTAPRVKQH
;
A
#
# COMPACT_ATOMS: atom_id res chain seq x y z
N MET A 1 48.06 -68.67 -3.76
CA MET A 1 48.58 -67.35 -4.17
C MET A 1 47.79 -66.67 -5.31
N PHE A 2 47.60 -67.25 -6.51
CA PHE A 2 46.75 -66.59 -7.54
C PHE A 2 45.23 -66.80 -7.34
N GLU A 3 44.80 -67.94 -6.78
CA GLU A 3 43.37 -68.18 -6.44
C GLU A 3 42.90 -67.31 -5.28
N GLU A 4 43.69 -67.20 -4.20
CA GLU A 4 43.37 -66.33 -3.04
C GLU A 4 43.29 -64.84 -3.43
N ALA A 5 44.12 -64.38 -4.37
CA ALA A 5 44.06 -63.00 -4.86
C ALA A 5 42.79 -62.73 -5.68
N SER A 6 42.28 -63.73 -6.41
CA SER A 6 41.02 -63.62 -7.15
C SER A 6 39.78 -63.63 -6.24
N GLU A 7 39.79 -64.43 -5.17
CA GLU A 7 38.71 -64.43 -4.17
C GLU A 7 38.67 -63.14 -3.36
N VAL A 8 39.83 -62.58 -3.01
CA VAL A 8 39.91 -61.27 -2.32
C VAL A 8 39.43 -60.15 -3.24
N LEU A 9 39.77 -60.18 -4.53
CA LEU A 9 39.30 -59.18 -5.49
C LEU A 9 37.79 -59.30 -5.76
N GLU A 10 37.25 -60.53 -5.86
CA GLU A 10 35.81 -60.75 -5.99
C GLU A 10 35.04 -60.29 -4.75
N ASN A 11 35.54 -60.56 -3.55
CA ASN A 11 34.90 -60.13 -2.31
C ASN A 11 34.98 -58.62 -2.11
N MET A 12 36.11 -57.99 -2.49
CA MET A 12 36.25 -56.54 -2.51
C MET A 12 35.28 -55.90 -3.51
N LEU A 13 35.10 -56.47 -4.70
CA LEU A 13 34.22 -55.90 -5.73
C LEU A 13 32.73 -56.10 -5.40
N LYS A 14 32.35 -57.29 -4.86
CA LYS A 14 30.98 -57.62 -4.44
C LYS A 14 30.49 -56.77 -3.26
N TRP A 15 31.39 -56.33 -2.37
CA TRP A 15 31.03 -55.47 -1.23
C TRP A 15 31.23 -53.98 -1.52
N SER A 16 32.22 -53.57 -2.32
CA SER A 16 32.50 -52.14 -2.58
C SER A 16 31.51 -51.47 -3.54
N LEU A 17 30.96 -52.18 -4.52
CA LEU A 17 29.96 -51.64 -5.45
C LEU A 17 28.60 -51.30 -4.79
N PRO A 18 27.99 -52.17 -3.97
CA PRO A 18 26.77 -51.80 -3.26
C PRO A 18 27.05 -50.74 -2.17
N LEU A 19 28.21 -50.75 -1.52
CA LEU A 19 28.58 -49.71 -0.55
C LEU A 19 28.78 -48.35 -1.21
N SER A 20 29.40 -48.28 -2.39
CA SER A 20 29.55 -47.02 -3.13
C SER A 20 28.21 -46.50 -3.64
N LEU A 21 27.28 -47.40 -4.00
CA LEU A 21 25.91 -47.05 -4.38
C LEU A 21 25.11 -46.51 -3.19
N VAL A 22 25.24 -47.12 -2.01
CA VAL A 22 24.63 -46.62 -0.76
C VAL A 22 25.26 -45.30 -0.35
N LEU A 23 26.59 -45.13 -0.47
CA LEU A 23 27.26 -43.87 -0.16
C LEU A 23 26.84 -42.75 -1.13
N PHE A 24 26.68 -43.07 -2.41
CA PHE A 24 26.18 -42.14 -3.43
C PHE A 24 24.71 -41.77 -3.18
N LEU A 25 23.85 -42.73 -2.85
CA LEU A 25 22.45 -42.47 -2.50
C LEU A 25 22.31 -41.67 -1.20
N VAL A 26 23.17 -41.89 -0.20
CA VAL A 26 23.19 -41.13 1.06
C VAL A 26 23.76 -39.72 0.84
N LEU A 27 24.71 -39.52 -0.08
CA LEU A 27 25.16 -38.18 -0.50
C LEU A 27 24.11 -37.43 -1.35
N VAL A 28 23.26 -38.16 -2.05
CA VAL A 28 22.18 -37.63 -2.91
C VAL A 28 20.84 -37.48 -2.14
N CYS A 29 20.76 -37.94 -0.88
CA CYS A 29 19.63 -37.63 -0.02
C CYS A 29 19.46 -36.10 0.04
N PRO A 30 18.24 -35.56 -0.18
CA PRO A 30 18.07 -34.13 -0.16
C PRO A 30 18.34 -33.65 1.26
N LEU A 31 19.46 -32.91 1.41
CA LEU A 31 19.63 -31.95 2.50
C LEU A 31 18.32 -31.18 2.62
N ARG A 32 17.84 -31.03 3.86
CA ARG A 32 16.60 -30.31 4.20
C ARG A 32 16.44 -29.11 3.28
N ALA A 33 15.33 -29.03 2.55
CA ALA A 33 15.03 -27.91 1.66
C ALA A 33 14.78 -26.66 2.50
N GLU A 34 15.86 -26.04 2.99
CA GLU A 34 15.83 -24.69 3.53
C GLU A 34 15.38 -23.75 2.40
N ALA A 35 14.46 -22.84 2.74
CA ALA A 35 14.07 -21.79 1.80
C ALA A 35 15.33 -21.02 1.41
N ALA A 36 15.50 -20.76 0.10
CA ALA A 36 16.66 -20.01 -0.36
C ALA A 36 16.61 -18.56 0.13
N HIS A 37 15.40 -18.02 0.29
CA HIS A 37 15.16 -16.70 0.84
C HIS A 37 13.70 -16.58 1.34
N GLU A 38 13.47 -15.84 2.43
CA GLU A 38 12.15 -15.50 2.97
C GLU A 38 12.01 -13.98 3.01
N PHE A 39 10.97 -13.44 2.38
CA PHE A 39 10.70 -12.01 2.35
C PHE A 39 9.23 -11.69 2.56
N SER A 40 8.95 -10.47 3.04
CA SER A 40 7.58 -9.99 3.23
C SER A 40 6.99 -9.49 1.91
N VAL A 41 5.77 -9.94 1.61
CA VAL A 41 4.97 -9.48 0.48
C VAL A 41 3.67 -8.84 0.96
N TYR A 42 3.30 -7.77 0.27
CA TYR A 42 2.09 -6.99 0.52
C TYR A 42 1.11 -7.23 -0.61
N ARG A 43 -0.05 -7.80 -0.31
CA ARG A 43 -1.05 -8.09 -1.32
C ARG A 43 -1.74 -6.81 -1.76
N MET A 44 -2.05 -6.72 -3.05
CA MET A 44 -2.93 -5.68 -3.58
C MET A 44 -4.27 -5.72 -2.83
N GLN A 45 -4.84 -4.55 -2.54
CA GLN A 45 -6.06 -4.47 -1.74
C GLN A 45 -7.18 -5.30 -2.40
N GLN A 46 -8.07 -5.81 -1.56
CA GLN A 46 -9.34 -6.39 -1.99
C GLN A 46 -10.43 -5.79 -1.12
N TYR A 47 -11.44 -5.21 -1.73
CA TYR A 47 -12.59 -4.68 -1.01
C TYR A 47 -13.80 -4.59 -1.93
N ASP A 48 -14.98 -4.63 -1.31
CA ASP A 48 -16.24 -4.43 -2.02
C ASP A 48 -16.85 -3.12 -1.53
N LEU A 49 -17.27 -2.25 -2.45
CA LEU A 49 -18.02 -1.03 -2.16
C LEU A 49 -19.36 -1.09 -2.90
N GLN A 50 -20.46 -0.98 -2.15
CA GLN A 50 -21.83 -0.95 -2.73
C GLN A 50 -22.11 -2.10 -3.72
N GLY A 51 -21.54 -3.28 -3.46
CA GLY A 51 -21.67 -4.47 -4.30
C GLY A 51 -20.71 -4.57 -5.49
N GLN A 52 -19.88 -3.55 -5.75
CA GLN A 52 -18.78 -3.62 -6.72
C GLN A 52 -17.50 -4.11 -6.04
N THR A 53 -16.81 -5.05 -6.67
CA THR A 53 -15.59 -5.68 -6.14
C THR A 53 -14.34 -5.06 -6.79
N TYR A 54 -13.33 -4.73 -5.98
CA TYR A 54 -12.10 -4.12 -6.44
C TYR A 54 -10.85 -4.95 -6.06
N GLY A 55 -9.83 -4.87 -6.91
CA GLY A 55 -8.51 -5.46 -6.67
C GLY A 55 -8.40 -6.98 -6.87
N SER A 56 -7.54 -7.65 -6.09
CA SER A 56 -7.16 -9.06 -6.32
C SER A 56 -7.76 -10.05 -5.33
N ARG A 57 -8.32 -11.18 -5.80
CA ARG A 57 -9.08 -12.12 -4.94
C ARG A 57 -8.29 -13.26 -4.33
N ASN A 58 -7.35 -13.86 -5.06
CA ASN A 58 -6.57 -14.97 -4.51
C ASN A 58 -5.48 -14.46 -3.55
N ALA A 59 -5.03 -15.33 -2.66
CA ALA A 59 -3.93 -15.03 -1.72
C ALA A 59 -2.95 -16.21 -1.52
N ILE A 60 -3.16 -17.33 -2.22
CA ILE A 60 -2.24 -18.48 -2.16
C ILE A 60 -1.46 -18.55 -3.46
N LEU A 61 -0.15 -18.67 -3.32
CA LEU A 61 0.77 -18.89 -4.41
C LEU A 61 1.57 -20.16 -4.17
N ASN A 62 1.69 -20.99 -5.21
CA ASN A 62 2.63 -22.10 -5.24
C ASN A 62 3.03 -22.35 -6.70
N THR A 63 3.90 -21.50 -7.26
CA THR A 63 4.28 -21.57 -8.68
C THR A 63 5.73 -21.18 -8.91
N GLU A 64 6.30 -21.64 -10.03
CA GLU A 64 7.65 -21.25 -10.45
C GLU A 64 7.68 -19.78 -10.90
N ALA A 65 8.71 -19.05 -10.48
CA ALA A 65 8.98 -17.67 -10.85
C ALA A 65 9.55 -17.55 -12.27
N ARG A 66 9.05 -16.57 -13.02
CA ARG A 66 9.52 -16.16 -14.34
C ARG A 66 9.46 -14.64 -14.47
N THR A 67 10.23 -14.07 -15.40
CA THR A 67 10.12 -12.66 -15.74
C THR A 67 9.16 -12.45 -16.90
N VAL A 68 8.76 -11.20 -17.13
CA VAL A 68 7.81 -10.77 -18.18
C VAL A 68 8.28 -11.10 -19.60
N GLU A 69 9.60 -11.23 -19.77
CA GLU A 69 10.25 -11.53 -21.05
C GLU A 69 9.97 -12.96 -21.54
N ALA A 70 9.50 -13.86 -20.67
CA ALA A 70 9.17 -15.22 -21.05
C ALA A 70 7.97 -15.28 -22.01
N GLU A 71 8.00 -16.22 -22.96
CA GLU A 71 6.91 -16.44 -23.92
C GLU A 71 5.63 -16.99 -23.28
N VAL A 72 5.79 -17.88 -22.28
CA VAL A 72 4.70 -18.58 -21.59
C VAL A 72 4.66 -18.20 -20.12
N LEU A 73 3.65 -17.43 -19.71
CA LEU A 73 3.45 -17.00 -18.32
C LEU A 73 2.39 -17.81 -17.56
N SER A 74 1.71 -18.75 -18.23
CA SER A 74 0.60 -19.52 -17.64
C SER A 74 1.01 -20.29 -16.39
N ARG A 75 0.30 -20.11 -15.28
CA ARG A 75 0.59 -20.75 -13.97
C ARG A 75 2.01 -20.50 -13.45
N ARG A 76 2.65 -19.40 -13.85
CA ARG A 76 3.95 -18.94 -13.33
C ARG A 76 3.79 -17.67 -12.49
N CYS A 77 4.67 -17.46 -11.54
CA CYS A 77 4.77 -16.22 -10.78
C CYS A 77 5.60 -15.22 -11.59
N VAL A 78 4.97 -14.17 -12.10
CA VAL A 78 5.63 -13.16 -12.92
C VAL A 78 6.26 -12.10 -12.02
N MET A 79 7.59 -12.03 -12.01
CA MET A 79 8.33 -11.00 -11.28
C MET A 79 8.60 -9.80 -12.19
N MET A 80 8.32 -8.60 -11.68
CA MET A 80 8.48 -7.33 -12.39
C MET A 80 9.14 -6.32 -11.44
N ARG A 81 10.18 -5.61 -11.88
CA ARG A 81 10.64 -4.43 -11.14
C ARG A 81 9.75 -3.24 -11.47
N LEU A 82 9.61 -2.31 -10.53
CA LEU A 82 8.88 -1.06 -10.75
C LEU A 82 9.42 -0.29 -11.96
N ALA A 83 10.74 -0.26 -12.18
CA ALA A 83 11.35 0.40 -13.33
C ALA A 83 10.97 -0.24 -14.69
N ASP A 84 10.67 -1.54 -14.70
CA ASP A 84 10.31 -2.29 -15.90
C ASP A 84 8.77 -2.40 -16.06
N PHE A 85 8.02 -1.83 -15.11
CA PHE A 85 6.56 -1.93 -15.03
C PHE A 85 5.88 -1.12 -16.13
N SER A 86 4.86 -1.71 -16.73
CA SER A 86 3.97 -1.06 -17.69
C SER A 86 2.63 -1.76 -17.63
N TYR A 87 1.55 -0.99 -17.80
CA TYR A 87 0.19 -1.52 -17.79
C TYR A 87 -0.01 -2.61 -18.85
N GLU A 88 0.59 -2.47 -20.04
CA GLU A 88 0.50 -3.46 -21.11
C GLU A 88 1.13 -4.80 -20.71
N LYS A 89 2.31 -4.73 -20.06
CA LYS A 89 3.01 -5.92 -19.56
C LYS A 89 2.21 -6.62 -18.47
N HIS A 90 1.60 -5.85 -17.57
CA HIS A 90 0.70 -6.36 -16.54
C HIS A 90 -0.54 -7.03 -17.16
N GLN A 91 -1.19 -6.37 -18.12
CA GLN A 91 -2.35 -6.91 -18.81
C GLN A 91 -2.02 -8.19 -19.59
N LYS A 92 -0.84 -8.26 -20.22
CA LYS A 92 -0.34 -9.48 -20.87
C LYS A 92 -0.21 -10.64 -19.87
N ALA A 93 0.34 -10.39 -18.68
CA ALA A 93 0.46 -11.40 -17.64
C ALA A 93 -0.91 -11.92 -17.17
N LEU A 94 -1.90 -11.02 -17.04
CA LEU A 94 -3.28 -11.39 -16.71
C LEU A 94 -3.96 -12.20 -17.83
N GLN A 95 -3.82 -11.77 -19.08
CA GLN A 95 -4.40 -12.47 -20.24
C GLN A 95 -3.86 -13.89 -20.39
N GLN A 96 -2.57 -14.12 -20.10
CA GLN A 96 -1.95 -15.44 -20.13
C GLN A 96 -2.25 -16.30 -18.89
N SER A 97 -3.12 -15.84 -17.98
CA SER A 97 -3.46 -16.54 -16.74
C SER A 97 -2.22 -16.87 -15.90
N ALA A 98 -1.40 -15.85 -15.62
CA ALA A 98 -0.30 -15.96 -14.67
C ALA A 98 -0.78 -16.48 -13.31
N GLY A 99 0.08 -17.21 -12.61
CA GLY A 99 -0.21 -17.74 -11.27
C GLY A 99 -0.19 -16.66 -10.20
N ALA A 100 0.69 -15.67 -10.34
CA ALA A 100 0.75 -14.44 -9.54
C ALA A 100 1.56 -13.39 -10.29
N VAL A 101 1.45 -12.13 -9.86
CA VAL A 101 2.36 -11.05 -10.26
C VAL A 101 3.02 -10.50 -9.00
N VAL A 102 4.34 -10.42 -8.99
CA VAL A 102 5.13 -9.81 -7.90
C VAL A 102 5.83 -8.59 -8.46
N ILE A 103 5.44 -7.42 -7.96
CA ILE A 103 6.03 -6.13 -8.29
C ILE A 103 7.05 -5.78 -7.20
N ILE A 104 8.30 -5.64 -7.60
CA ILE A 104 9.42 -5.32 -6.73
C ILE A 104 9.57 -3.80 -6.69
N LEU A 105 9.47 -3.24 -5.48
CA LEU A 105 9.49 -1.83 -5.16
C LEU A 105 10.82 -1.45 -4.49
N PRO A 106 11.47 -0.34 -4.89
CA PRO A 106 12.70 0.10 -4.23
C PRO A 106 12.47 0.49 -2.78
N GLN A 107 13.46 0.26 -1.92
CA GLN A 107 13.37 0.63 -0.49
C GLN A 107 13.22 2.15 -0.32
N ASN A 108 13.99 2.91 -1.10
CA ASN A 108 13.95 4.37 -1.09
C ASN A 108 13.32 4.88 -2.38
N MET A 109 12.03 5.22 -2.32
CA MET A 109 11.31 5.80 -3.47
C MET A 109 11.93 7.11 -3.97
N SER A 110 12.61 7.86 -3.11
CA SER A 110 13.33 9.09 -3.49
C SER A 110 14.48 8.87 -4.47
N THR A 111 14.95 7.64 -4.64
CA THR A 111 16.02 7.31 -5.61
C THR A 111 15.48 7.11 -7.03
N MET A 112 14.16 6.96 -7.19
CA MET A 112 13.54 6.76 -8.49
C MET A 112 13.37 8.09 -9.24
N PRO A 113 13.52 8.09 -10.58
CA PRO A 113 13.15 9.22 -11.41
C PRO A 113 11.69 9.61 -11.20
N GLN A 114 11.43 10.91 -11.05
CA GLN A 114 10.08 11.44 -10.80
C GLN A 114 9.08 11.04 -11.90
N ASP A 115 9.54 10.92 -13.15
CA ASP A 115 8.73 10.48 -14.29
C ASP A 115 8.13 9.08 -14.07
N ILE A 116 8.92 8.13 -13.55
CA ILE A 116 8.47 6.76 -13.29
C ILE A 116 7.48 6.74 -12.12
N VAL A 117 7.75 7.54 -11.08
CA VAL A 117 6.86 7.66 -9.93
C VAL A 117 5.51 8.22 -10.39
N GLN A 118 5.51 9.29 -11.18
CA GLN A 118 4.27 9.89 -11.70
C GLN A 118 3.49 8.93 -12.60
N GLN A 119 4.17 8.24 -13.53
CA GLN A 119 3.55 7.21 -14.36
C GLN A 119 2.92 6.11 -13.51
N PHE A 120 3.60 5.65 -12.47
CA PHE A 120 3.05 4.62 -11.59
C PHE A 120 1.84 5.13 -10.80
N MET A 121 1.89 6.37 -10.28
CA MET A 121 0.77 7.00 -9.58
C MET A 121 -0.48 7.09 -10.48
N GLU A 122 -0.32 7.37 -11.78
CA GLU A 122 -1.42 7.39 -12.75
C GLU A 122 -2.01 5.99 -13.02
N LEU A 123 -1.18 4.94 -12.96
CA LEU A 123 -1.59 3.55 -13.21
C LEU A 123 -2.21 2.85 -11.99
N GLU A 124 -1.85 3.23 -10.77
CA GLU A 124 -2.41 2.65 -9.53
C GLU A 124 -3.95 2.57 -9.49
N PRO A 125 -4.71 3.64 -9.79
CA PRO A 125 -6.17 3.55 -9.77
C PRO A 125 -6.71 2.58 -10.83
N GLU A 126 -6.07 2.46 -11.98
CA GLU A 126 -6.46 1.51 -13.03
C GLU A 126 -6.19 0.05 -12.62
N LEU A 127 -5.11 -0.20 -11.88
CA LEU A 127 -4.80 -1.51 -11.32
C LEU A 127 -5.87 -1.95 -10.31
N LEU A 128 -6.32 -1.05 -9.45
CA LEU A 128 -7.36 -1.34 -8.45
C LEU A 128 -8.76 -1.48 -9.06
N ALA A 129 -9.06 -0.68 -10.09
CA ALA A 129 -10.34 -0.74 -10.80
C ALA A 129 -10.55 -2.07 -11.54
N THR A 130 -9.46 -2.78 -11.88
CA THR A 130 -9.53 -4.06 -12.58
C THR A 130 -9.74 -5.20 -11.58
N GLU A 131 -10.91 -5.86 -11.59
CA GLU A 131 -11.11 -7.08 -10.81
C GLU A 131 -10.22 -8.20 -11.37
N THR A 132 -9.31 -8.72 -10.53
CA THR A 132 -8.37 -9.76 -10.92
C THR A 132 -8.45 -10.98 -10.00
N ILE A 133 -8.51 -12.17 -10.59
CA ILE A 133 -8.42 -13.43 -9.82
C ILE A 133 -6.95 -13.71 -9.46
N VAL A 134 -6.01 -13.27 -10.30
CA VAL A 134 -4.57 -13.43 -10.10
C VAL A 134 -4.12 -12.55 -8.92
N PRO A 135 -3.42 -13.11 -7.92
CA PRO A 135 -2.90 -12.33 -6.81
C PRO A 135 -1.75 -11.43 -7.30
N VAL A 136 -1.86 -10.13 -7.00
CA VAL A 136 -0.78 -9.16 -7.22
C VAL A 136 -0.15 -8.84 -5.88
N TYR A 137 1.16 -9.00 -5.79
CA TYR A 137 1.95 -8.75 -4.59
C TYR A 137 2.98 -7.65 -4.85
N PHE A 138 3.24 -6.86 -3.83
CA PHE A 138 4.30 -5.88 -3.78
C PHE A 138 5.35 -6.34 -2.78
N ALA A 139 6.61 -6.36 -3.19
CA ALA A 139 7.74 -6.73 -2.36
C ALA A 139 8.72 -5.56 -2.32
N LEU A 140 9.31 -5.28 -1.15
CA LEU A 140 10.41 -4.32 -1.07
C LEU A 140 11.69 -4.98 -1.60
N GLU A 141 12.53 -4.19 -2.25
CA GLU A 141 13.82 -4.64 -2.77
C GLU A 141 14.71 -5.18 -1.64
N ASP A 142 15.28 -6.35 -1.88
CA ASP A 142 16.31 -6.98 -1.08
C ASP A 142 17.42 -7.48 -2.01
N GLU A 143 18.67 -7.51 -1.56
CA GLU A 143 19.82 -7.94 -2.36
C GLU A 143 19.62 -9.38 -2.86
N GLU A 144 19.10 -10.25 -1.99
CA GLU A 144 18.81 -11.64 -2.35
C GLU A 144 17.65 -11.74 -3.34
N LEU A 145 16.57 -10.97 -3.17
CA LEU A 145 15.45 -10.92 -4.12
C LEU A 145 15.87 -10.41 -5.50
N LEU A 146 16.76 -9.42 -5.56
CA LEU A 146 17.35 -8.93 -6.81
C LEU A 146 18.24 -9.97 -7.47
N SER A 147 18.99 -10.75 -6.68
CA SER A 147 19.77 -11.88 -7.21
C SER A 147 18.87 -12.96 -7.83
N ILE A 148 17.72 -13.24 -7.21
CA ILE A 148 16.71 -14.17 -7.74
C ILE A 148 16.10 -13.60 -9.02
N TYR A 149 15.76 -12.31 -9.05
CA TYR A 149 15.23 -11.65 -10.24
C TYR A 149 16.21 -11.71 -11.43
N THR A 150 17.49 -11.39 -11.21
CA THR A 150 18.50 -11.44 -12.28
C THR A 150 18.74 -12.87 -12.79
N GLN A 151 18.79 -13.87 -11.90
CA GLN A 151 18.91 -15.27 -12.30
C GLN A 151 17.69 -15.76 -13.08
N THR A 152 16.48 -15.39 -12.66
CA THR A 152 15.24 -15.73 -13.37
C THR A 152 15.16 -15.02 -14.73
N GLN A 153 15.65 -13.78 -14.84
CA GLN A 153 15.72 -13.05 -16.10
C GLN A 153 16.63 -13.75 -17.11
N ILE A 154 17.84 -14.13 -16.71
CA ILE A 154 18.78 -14.90 -17.56
C ILE A 154 18.15 -16.23 -18.00
N SER A 155 17.44 -16.91 -17.10
CA SER A 155 16.75 -18.17 -17.41
C SER A 155 15.55 -18.02 -18.35
N SER A 156 14.95 -16.82 -18.41
CA SER A 156 13.77 -16.54 -19.22
C SER A 156 14.16 -16.08 -20.63
N SER A 157 15.20 -15.25 -20.75
CA SER A 157 15.69 -14.77 -22.05
C SER A 157 16.42 -15.84 -22.87
N SER A 158 17.08 -16.80 -22.22
CA SER A 158 17.81 -17.89 -22.89
C SER A 158 16.91 -18.90 -23.63
N GLN A 159 15.60 -18.91 -23.37
CA GLN A 159 14.67 -19.82 -24.05
C GLN A 159 14.28 -19.37 -25.47
N GLY A 160 14.44 -18.08 -25.81
CA GLY A 160 13.97 -17.53 -27.09
C GLY A 160 14.98 -17.54 -28.24
N SER A 161 16.27 -17.84 -27.99
CA SER A 161 17.35 -17.55 -28.96
C SER A 161 18.34 -18.69 -29.25
N SER A 162 18.27 -19.82 -28.55
CA SER A 162 19.24 -20.92 -28.67
C SER A 162 18.66 -22.19 -29.31
N SER A 163 19.53 -23.08 -29.81
CA SER A 163 19.14 -24.37 -30.39
C SER A 163 18.39 -25.23 -29.37
N ALA A 164 17.41 -26.03 -29.80
CA ALA A 164 16.57 -26.83 -28.90
C ALA A 164 17.36 -27.73 -27.93
N ALA A 165 18.52 -28.27 -28.36
CA ALA A 165 19.39 -29.07 -27.49
C ALA A 165 20.13 -28.23 -26.43
N GLU A 166 20.51 -27.00 -26.79
CA GLU A 166 21.14 -26.03 -25.91
C GLU A 166 20.13 -25.48 -24.90
N VAL A 167 18.91 -25.15 -25.34
CA VAL A 167 17.78 -24.79 -24.45
C VAL A 167 17.51 -25.89 -23.42
N LEU A 168 17.50 -27.16 -23.83
CA LEU A 168 17.27 -28.28 -22.92
C LEU A 168 18.42 -28.44 -21.90
N LEU A 169 19.67 -28.30 -22.33
CA LEU A 169 20.85 -28.40 -21.46
C LEU A 169 20.93 -27.22 -20.48
N HIS A 170 20.64 -26.00 -20.94
CA HIS A 170 20.55 -24.82 -20.09
C HIS A 170 19.37 -24.90 -19.14
N THR A 171 18.21 -25.37 -19.59
CA THR A 171 17.04 -25.55 -18.69
C THR A 171 17.31 -26.61 -17.64
N ALA A 172 17.98 -27.71 -17.98
CA ALA A 172 18.29 -28.77 -17.01
C ALA A 172 19.32 -28.34 -15.95
N THR A 173 20.26 -27.46 -16.32
CA THR A 173 21.29 -26.96 -15.41
C THR A 173 20.85 -25.72 -14.64
N ALA A 174 19.94 -24.92 -15.20
CA ALA A 174 19.38 -23.73 -14.59
C ALA A 174 18.65 -24.06 -13.28
N ASN A 175 18.66 -23.09 -12.37
CA ASN A 175 17.91 -23.17 -11.14
C ASN A 175 16.55 -22.53 -11.37
N GLY A 176 15.48 -23.30 -11.18
CA GLY A 176 14.15 -22.75 -11.05
C GLY A 176 13.96 -22.18 -9.65
N PHE A 177 13.18 -21.13 -9.53
CA PHE A 177 12.74 -20.61 -8.25
C PHE A 177 11.25 -20.86 -8.13
N GLN A 178 10.80 -21.48 -7.04
CA GLN A 178 9.39 -21.69 -6.74
C GLN A 178 9.00 -20.76 -5.61
N MET A 179 8.02 -19.89 -5.88
CA MET A 179 7.49 -18.94 -4.92
C MET A 179 6.28 -19.56 -4.23
N VAL A 180 6.32 -19.59 -2.91
CA VAL A 180 5.23 -20.13 -2.08
C VAL A 180 4.86 -19.10 -1.03
N THR A 181 3.57 -18.80 -0.89
CA THR A 181 3.08 -17.97 0.22
C THR A 181 2.69 -18.85 1.41
N SER A 182 3.05 -18.42 2.62
CA SER A 182 2.70 -19.13 3.86
C SER A 182 1.27 -18.85 4.34
N GLY A 183 0.58 -17.89 3.71
CA GLY A 183 -0.75 -17.44 4.12
C GLY A 183 -1.90 -18.31 3.61
N ALA A 184 -3.06 -18.20 4.27
CA ALA A 184 -4.29 -18.84 3.83
C ALA A 184 -4.97 -18.05 2.70
N GLN A 185 -6.02 -18.61 2.08
CA GLN A 185 -6.89 -17.83 1.19
C GLN A 185 -7.56 -16.70 1.97
N SER A 186 -7.72 -15.57 1.28
CA SER A 186 -8.38 -14.40 1.85
C SER A 186 -9.86 -14.63 2.07
N LYS A 187 -10.37 -14.09 3.17
CA LYS A 187 -11.77 -14.15 3.61
C LYS A 187 -12.29 -12.76 3.94
N ALA A 188 -13.57 -12.56 3.68
CA ALA A 188 -14.28 -11.36 4.06
C ALA A 188 -14.38 -11.24 5.59
N VAL A 189 -14.11 -10.04 6.10
CA VAL A 189 -14.24 -9.68 7.51
C VAL A 189 -15.62 -9.09 7.74
N SER A 190 -16.46 -9.81 8.48
CA SER A 190 -17.90 -9.52 8.60
C SER A 190 -18.30 -8.52 9.70
N ASP A 191 -17.39 -8.15 10.61
CA ASP A 191 -17.65 -7.25 11.74
C ASP A 191 -16.56 -6.17 11.89
N TRP A 192 -16.07 -5.61 10.77
CA TRP A 192 -15.09 -4.51 10.82
C TRP A 192 -15.74 -3.19 11.24
N ALA A 193 -15.13 -2.49 12.20
CA ALA A 193 -15.64 -1.22 12.72
C ALA A 193 -14.71 -0.07 12.35
N ILE A 194 -15.25 0.90 11.60
CA ILE A 194 -14.56 2.16 11.29
C ILE A 194 -14.82 3.13 12.43
N THR A 195 -13.77 3.68 13.03
CA THR A 195 -13.90 4.65 14.13
C THR A 195 -13.81 6.08 13.59
N SER A 196 -14.52 7.01 14.20
CA SER A 196 -14.38 8.44 13.96
C SER A 196 -14.37 9.16 15.30
N LEU A 197 -13.67 10.29 15.39
CA LEU A 197 -13.49 11.04 16.63
C LEU A 197 -14.10 12.42 16.48
N GLU A 198 -14.83 12.85 17.50
CA GLU A 198 -15.41 14.19 17.59
C GLU A 198 -14.92 14.86 18.86
N GLY A 199 -14.54 16.13 18.81
CA GLY A 199 -14.27 16.95 20.00
C GLY A 199 -14.78 18.38 19.85
N ARG A 200 -15.17 19.03 20.95
CA ARG A 200 -15.85 20.33 20.91
C ARG A 200 -15.14 21.39 21.75
N LEU A 201 -15.15 22.63 21.26
CA LEU A 201 -14.89 23.86 22.02
C LEU A 201 -16.17 24.70 22.02
N SER A 202 -16.71 24.94 23.22
CA SER A 202 -17.92 25.75 23.39
C SER A 202 -17.59 27.24 23.45
N GLY A 203 -18.36 28.06 22.74
CA GLY A 203 -18.33 29.51 22.75
C GLY A 203 -19.07 30.12 23.95
N ALA A 204 -19.05 31.45 24.07
CA ALA A 204 -19.43 32.16 25.31
C ALA A 204 -20.92 32.03 25.66
N GLY A 205 -21.74 31.72 24.66
CA GLY A 205 -23.19 31.56 24.74
C GLY A 205 -23.66 30.11 24.81
N GLY A 206 -22.76 29.13 25.01
CA GLY A 206 -23.15 27.72 25.11
C GLY A 206 -23.60 27.11 23.77
N GLU A 207 -24.58 26.20 23.82
CA GLU A 207 -24.98 25.38 22.67
C GLU A 207 -25.81 26.11 21.61
N ASP A 208 -26.41 27.25 21.97
CA ASP A 208 -27.28 28.05 21.09
C ASP A 208 -26.48 28.86 20.06
N LEU A 209 -25.16 28.90 20.19
CA LEU A 209 -24.30 29.61 19.24
C LEU A 209 -24.06 28.82 17.96
N PRO A 210 -23.87 29.53 16.83
CA PRO A 210 -23.50 28.89 15.58
C PRO A 210 -22.22 28.07 15.72
N THR A 211 -22.22 26.86 15.17
CA THR A 211 -21.12 25.89 15.21
C THR A 211 -20.42 25.83 13.87
N ILE A 212 -19.09 25.97 13.89
CA ILE A 212 -18.22 25.73 12.74
C ILE A 212 -17.61 24.34 12.92
N VAL A 213 -17.76 23.49 11.91
CA VAL A 213 -17.25 22.12 11.93
C VAL A 213 -15.98 22.04 11.08
N LEU A 214 -14.87 21.63 11.69
CA LEU A 214 -13.59 21.37 11.01
C LEU A 214 -13.43 19.87 10.87
N VAL A 215 -13.30 19.40 9.63
CA VAL A 215 -13.25 17.97 9.31
C VAL A 215 -11.96 17.62 8.62
N ALA A 216 -11.35 16.49 9.00
CA ALA A 216 -10.31 15.86 8.19
C ALA A 216 -10.44 14.34 8.33
N HIS A 217 -10.39 13.62 7.22
CA HIS A 217 -10.28 12.16 7.29
C HIS A 217 -8.83 11.74 7.56
N TYR A 218 -8.63 10.75 8.43
CA TYR A 218 -7.29 10.30 8.81
C TYR A 218 -6.85 9.02 8.12
N ASP A 219 -7.66 8.44 7.24
CA ASP A 219 -7.25 7.27 6.47
C ASP A 219 -6.40 7.66 5.25
N SER A 220 -5.53 6.73 4.88
CA SER A 220 -4.79 6.73 3.62
C SER A 220 -5.36 5.68 2.65
N PHE A 221 -4.96 5.77 1.39
CA PHE A 221 -5.35 4.81 0.36
C PHE A 221 -4.21 4.64 -0.64
N GLY A 222 -4.05 3.42 -1.14
CA GLY A 222 -3.04 3.07 -2.14
C GLY A 222 -3.23 1.63 -2.59
N VAL A 223 -2.55 1.20 -3.66
CA VAL A 223 -2.71 -0.15 -4.20
C VAL A 223 -2.45 -1.28 -3.20
N ALA A 224 -1.56 -1.08 -2.22
CA ALA A 224 -1.27 -2.01 -1.13
C ALA A 224 -1.51 -1.34 0.24
N PRO A 225 -2.38 -1.90 1.12
CA PRO A 225 -2.79 -1.20 2.35
C PRO A 225 -1.68 -1.06 3.37
N TRP A 226 -0.76 -2.02 3.42
CA TRP A 226 0.40 -2.01 4.31
C TRP A 226 1.49 -1.02 3.89
N LEU A 227 1.44 -0.53 2.64
CA LEU A 227 2.38 0.45 2.11
C LEU A 227 1.76 1.85 1.98
N SER A 228 0.47 2.01 2.28
CA SER A 228 -0.20 3.31 2.22
C SER A 228 0.01 4.10 3.52
N TYR A 229 1.03 4.94 3.56
CA TYR A 229 1.29 5.86 4.69
C TYR A 229 0.49 7.17 4.56
N GLY A 230 0.36 7.69 3.33
CA GLY A 230 -0.51 8.82 3.01
C GLY A 230 -0.04 10.15 3.61
N ALA A 231 1.25 10.47 3.52
CA ALA A 231 1.84 11.63 4.18
C ALA A 231 1.08 12.93 3.87
N ASP A 232 0.85 13.23 2.60
CA ASP A 232 0.04 14.37 2.19
C ASP A 232 -1.46 14.01 2.07
N SER A 233 -1.81 12.78 1.70
CA SER A 233 -3.20 12.32 1.55
C SER A 233 -3.60 11.27 2.59
N ASN A 234 -4.22 11.62 3.72
CA ASN A 234 -4.48 12.98 4.23
C ASN A 234 -3.78 13.22 5.57
N GLY A 235 -2.50 12.85 5.67
CA GLY A 235 -1.71 13.11 6.88
C GLY A 235 -1.53 14.61 7.14
N SER A 236 -1.33 15.40 6.08
CA SER A 236 -1.18 16.86 6.17
C SER A 236 -2.45 17.56 6.67
N GLY A 237 -3.64 17.18 6.18
CA GLY A 237 -4.91 17.73 6.64
C GLY A 237 -5.20 17.42 8.11
N VAL A 238 -4.87 16.20 8.57
CA VAL A 238 -4.97 15.82 9.98
C VAL A 238 -4.00 16.63 10.84
N ALA A 239 -2.74 16.79 10.41
CA ALA A 239 -1.76 17.59 11.14
C ALA A 239 -2.23 19.05 11.30
N ILE A 240 -2.80 19.65 10.26
CA ILE A 240 -3.40 21.00 10.34
C ILE A 240 -4.56 21.00 11.33
N LEU A 241 -5.49 20.03 11.27
CA LEU A 241 -6.64 19.98 12.18
C LEU A 241 -6.22 19.91 13.64
N LEU A 242 -5.22 19.08 13.96
CA LEU A 242 -4.66 18.94 15.31
C LEU A 242 -3.99 20.24 15.78
N GLU A 243 -3.24 20.92 14.91
CA GLU A 243 -2.67 22.23 15.24
C GLU A 243 -3.74 23.30 15.44
N LEU A 244 -4.78 23.33 14.63
CA LEU A 244 -5.92 24.24 14.82
C LEU A 244 -6.60 23.98 16.16
N ALA A 245 -6.78 22.70 16.56
CA ALA A 245 -7.32 22.35 17.87
C ALA A 245 -6.47 22.92 19.01
N ARG A 246 -5.14 22.80 18.92
CA ARG A 246 -4.21 23.38 19.90
C ARG A 246 -4.28 24.91 19.95
N LEU A 247 -4.26 25.59 18.80
CA LEU A 247 -4.30 27.05 18.70
C LEU A 247 -5.62 27.62 19.26
N PHE A 248 -6.75 27.07 18.82
CA PHE A 248 -8.06 27.53 19.28
C PHE A 248 -8.35 27.15 20.73
N SER A 249 -7.85 26.02 21.24
CA SER A 249 -7.96 25.68 22.65
C SER A 249 -7.36 26.76 23.56
N ARG A 250 -6.17 27.27 23.22
CA ARG A 250 -5.54 28.37 23.96
C ARG A 250 -6.37 29.65 23.90
N LEU A 251 -6.96 29.94 22.75
CA LEU A 251 -7.77 31.14 22.54
C LEU A 251 -9.12 31.08 23.28
N TYR A 252 -9.77 29.92 23.31
CA TYR A 252 -11.04 29.70 24.02
C TYR A 252 -10.86 29.54 25.53
N SER A 253 -9.63 29.26 26.00
CA SER A 253 -9.34 29.13 27.43
C SER A 253 -9.47 30.46 28.21
N TYR A 254 -9.25 31.61 27.56
CA TYR A 254 -9.34 32.90 28.22
C TYR A 254 -10.73 33.54 28.06
N LYS A 255 -11.33 33.98 29.17
CA LYS A 255 -12.66 34.62 29.17
C LYS A 255 -12.78 35.86 28.27
N ARG A 256 -11.68 36.61 28.09
CA ARG A 256 -11.67 37.84 27.27
C ARG A 256 -11.65 37.55 25.77
N THR A 257 -11.07 36.43 25.36
CA THR A 257 -11.00 35.98 23.96
C THR A 257 -12.03 34.91 23.65
N HIS A 258 -12.97 34.66 24.57
CA HIS A 258 -14.02 33.67 24.35
C HIS A 258 -14.91 34.11 23.19
N ALA A 259 -15.02 33.26 22.18
CA ALA A 259 -15.67 33.59 20.92
C ALA A 259 -17.20 33.41 20.97
N GLY A 260 -17.88 34.03 19.99
CA GLY A 260 -19.32 33.88 19.73
C GLY A 260 -19.68 32.70 18.81
N TYR A 261 -18.77 31.75 18.61
CA TYR A 261 -18.99 30.54 17.82
C TYR A 261 -18.59 29.31 18.63
N ASN A 262 -19.22 28.18 18.34
CA ASN A 262 -18.78 26.85 18.76
C ASN A 262 -17.84 26.27 17.69
N LEU A 263 -16.76 25.59 18.10
CA LEU A 263 -15.91 24.84 17.18
C LEU A 263 -16.04 23.36 17.45
N LEU A 264 -16.31 22.59 16.40
CA LEU A 264 -16.36 21.13 16.43
C LEU A 264 -15.26 20.60 15.53
N PHE A 265 -14.39 19.75 16.09
CA PHE A 265 -13.31 19.08 15.38
C PHE A 265 -13.72 17.63 15.16
N PHE A 266 -13.78 17.21 13.90
CA PHE A 266 -14.20 15.86 13.52
C PHE A 266 -13.11 15.19 12.69
N LEU A 267 -12.58 14.09 13.20
CA LEU A 267 -11.66 13.21 12.49
C LEU A 267 -12.43 12.00 11.98
N SER A 268 -12.70 11.98 10.68
CA SER A 268 -13.48 10.92 10.05
C SER A 268 -12.61 9.71 9.69
N GLY A 269 -13.15 8.53 9.94
CA GLY A 269 -12.63 7.27 9.43
C GLY A 269 -13.40 6.78 8.22
N GLY A 270 -12.81 5.89 7.42
CA GLY A 270 -13.37 5.45 6.15
C GLY A 270 -13.52 6.57 5.12
N GLY A 271 -12.71 7.64 5.18
CA GLY A 271 -12.77 8.78 4.25
C GLY A 271 -12.62 8.35 2.79
N LYS A 272 -11.63 7.49 2.53
CA LYS A 272 -11.32 6.96 1.19
C LYS A 272 -12.29 5.88 0.71
N PHE A 273 -13.11 5.34 1.60
CA PHE A 273 -14.16 4.36 1.29
C PHE A 273 -15.52 5.05 1.24
N ASN A 274 -15.64 6.14 0.47
CA ASN A 274 -16.87 6.92 0.31
C ASN A 274 -17.33 7.63 1.61
N TYR A 275 -16.40 8.09 2.46
CA TYR A 275 -16.69 8.89 3.66
C TYR A 275 -17.67 8.25 4.64
N GLN A 276 -17.48 6.97 4.94
CA GLN A 276 -18.44 6.20 5.76
C GLN A 276 -18.53 6.71 7.20
N GLY A 277 -17.42 7.13 7.80
CA GLY A 277 -17.41 7.77 9.12
C GLY A 277 -18.27 9.03 9.16
N THR A 278 -18.11 9.89 8.16
CA THR A 278 -18.86 11.14 8.01
C THR A 278 -20.33 10.91 7.75
N LYS A 279 -20.67 9.92 6.92
CA LYS A 279 -22.06 9.52 6.70
C LYS A 279 -22.74 9.09 8.00
N ARG A 280 -22.10 8.20 8.77
CA ARG A 280 -22.66 7.72 10.03
C ARG A 280 -22.80 8.84 11.06
N TRP A 281 -21.77 9.69 11.18
CA TRP A 281 -21.81 10.85 12.05
C TRP A 281 -22.97 11.79 11.70
N LEU A 282 -23.24 12.01 10.40
CA LEU A 282 -24.39 12.78 9.95
C LEU A 282 -25.72 12.11 10.32
N GLU A 283 -25.85 10.79 10.15
CA GLU A 283 -27.05 10.06 10.56
C GLU A 283 -27.29 10.17 12.07
N ASP A 284 -26.25 9.98 12.88
CA ASP A 284 -26.36 10.03 14.35
C ASP A 284 -26.73 11.43 14.88
N ASN A 285 -26.24 12.47 14.22
CA ASN A 285 -26.48 13.84 14.66
C ASN A 285 -27.73 14.48 14.03
N LEU A 286 -28.19 14.01 12.86
CA LEU A 286 -29.31 14.62 12.14
C LEU A 286 -30.61 13.81 12.26
N ASP A 287 -30.53 12.48 12.36
CA ASP A 287 -31.71 11.62 12.31
C ASP A 287 -32.25 11.29 13.73
N HIS A 288 -31.45 11.48 14.78
CA HIS A 288 -31.91 11.37 16.17
C HIS A 288 -32.52 12.69 16.64
N THR A 289 -33.83 12.67 16.94
CA THR A 289 -34.64 13.84 17.33
C THR A 289 -34.14 14.59 18.56
N ASP A 290 -33.32 13.95 19.41
CA ASP A 290 -32.74 14.54 20.62
C ASP A 290 -31.42 15.31 20.35
N SER A 291 -30.80 15.12 19.17
CA SER A 291 -29.51 15.73 18.76
C SER A 291 -29.67 16.81 17.67
N SER A 292 -30.89 17.33 17.46
CA SER A 292 -31.25 18.30 16.41
C SER A 292 -30.50 19.65 16.46
N LEU A 293 -29.61 19.87 17.43
CA LEU A 293 -28.85 21.11 17.60
C LEU A 293 -27.93 21.42 16.41
N LEU A 294 -27.38 20.41 15.74
CA LEU A 294 -26.46 20.63 14.61
C LEU A 294 -27.18 21.03 13.31
N GLN A 295 -28.46 20.71 13.16
CA GLN A 295 -29.16 20.95 11.90
C GLN A 295 -29.46 22.45 11.69
N ASP A 296 -29.81 23.15 12.77
CA ASP A 296 -30.13 24.58 12.73
C ASP A 296 -28.96 25.48 13.16
N ASN A 297 -28.01 24.97 13.97
CA ASN A 297 -26.91 25.80 14.49
C ASN A 297 -25.60 25.67 13.69
N VAL A 298 -25.47 24.81 12.67
CA VAL A 298 -24.21 24.73 11.91
C VAL A 298 -24.08 25.90 10.93
N ALA A 299 -23.09 26.76 11.15
CA ALA A 299 -22.79 27.88 10.26
C ALA A 299 -22.16 27.40 8.94
N PHE A 300 -21.12 26.58 9.03
CA PHE A 300 -20.51 25.88 7.90
C PHE A 300 -19.57 24.76 8.36
N VAL A 301 -19.25 23.89 7.41
CA VAL A 301 -18.28 22.80 7.53
C VAL A 301 -17.09 23.07 6.60
N LEU A 302 -15.88 23.11 7.17
CA LEU A 302 -14.62 23.21 6.44
C LEU A 302 -13.92 21.84 6.51
N CYS A 303 -13.80 21.17 5.38
CA CYS A 303 -13.07 19.92 5.24
C CYS A 303 -11.63 20.21 4.78
N LEU A 304 -10.63 19.61 5.43
CA LEU A 304 -9.21 19.75 5.10
C LEU A 304 -8.73 18.46 4.42
N ASP A 305 -8.26 18.57 3.18
CA ASP A 305 -7.73 17.42 2.42
C ASP A 305 -6.46 17.83 1.68
N THR A 306 -5.33 17.14 1.92
CA THR A 306 -4.09 17.24 1.14
C THR A 306 -3.59 18.68 0.95
N LEU A 307 -2.86 19.20 1.94
CA LEU A 307 -2.44 20.60 2.07
C LEU A 307 -0.92 20.78 2.31
N GLY A 308 -0.11 19.78 1.97
CA GLY A 308 1.29 19.70 2.37
C GLY A 308 2.34 20.24 1.39
N ASN A 309 2.09 20.35 0.09
CA ASN A 309 3.20 20.51 -0.88
C ASN A 309 3.10 21.67 -1.91
N SER A 310 1.90 22.19 -2.21
CA SER A 310 1.76 23.17 -3.31
C SER A 310 1.55 24.62 -2.87
N ASP A 311 1.83 25.53 -3.82
CA ASP A 311 1.61 26.98 -3.70
C ASP A 311 0.26 27.43 -4.28
N ASN A 312 -0.55 26.46 -4.70
CA ASN A 312 -1.92 26.69 -5.11
C ASN A 312 -2.85 26.15 -4.01
N LEU A 313 -3.92 26.89 -3.73
CA LEU A 313 -4.95 26.51 -2.80
C LEU A 313 -6.31 26.59 -3.48
N TYR A 314 -7.04 25.48 -3.48
CA TYR A 314 -8.34 25.36 -4.10
C TYR A 314 -9.42 25.18 -3.05
N LEU A 315 -10.47 26.00 -3.14
CA LEU A 315 -11.70 25.83 -2.37
C LEU A 315 -12.73 25.10 -3.24
N HIS A 316 -12.97 23.83 -2.92
CA HIS A 316 -13.96 22.99 -3.61
C HIS A 316 -15.34 23.19 -3.00
N VAL A 317 -16.28 23.60 -3.83
CA VAL A 317 -17.67 23.87 -3.45
C VAL A 317 -18.66 23.09 -4.31
N SER A 318 -19.67 22.52 -3.66
CA SER A 318 -20.80 21.86 -4.34
C SER A 318 -21.83 22.85 -4.88
N LYS A 319 -22.00 23.97 -4.18
CA LYS A 319 -22.88 25.08 -4.52
C LYS A 319 -22.11 26.38 -4.25
N PRO A 320 -22.10 27.35 -5.16
CA PRO A 320 -21.44 28.62 -4.91
C PRO A 320 -22.10 29.31 -3.70
N PRO A 321 -21.30 29.87 -2.77
CA PRO A 321 -21.82 30.49 -1.56
C PRO A 321 -22.65 31.73 -1.93
N LYS A 322 -23.80 31.91 -1.26
CA LYS A 322 -24.66 33.08 -1.47
C LYS A 322 -24.08 34.29 -0.72
N GLU A 323 -24.22 35.48 -1.30
CA GLU A 323 -23.82 36.72 -0.63
C GLU A 323 -24.54 36.87 0.72
N GLY A 324 -23.78 37.17 1.78
CA GLY A 324 -24.29 37.25 3.15
C GLY A 324 -24.34 35.92 3.91
N SER A 325 -24.07 34.78 3.27
CA SER A 325 -23.90 33.51 4.00
C SER A 325 -22.55 33.45 4.73
N PRO A 326 -22.42 32.72 5.85
CA PRO A 326 -21.16 32.59 6.57
C PRO A 326 -20.07 31.92 5.73
N GLN A 327 -20.43 31.07 4.75
CA GLN A 327 -19.50 30.53 3.78
C GLN A 327 -18.87 31.61 2.88
N HIS A 328 -19.69 32.57 2.44
CA HIS A 328 -19.22 33.70 1.63
C HIS A 328 -18.31 34.63 2.43
N VAL A 329 -18.61 34.81 3.72
CA VAL A 329 -17.74 35.55 4.64
C VAL A 329 -16.38 34.87 4.72
N LEU A 330 -16.34 33.54 4.95
CA LEU A 330 -15.06 32.81 4.97
C LEU A 330 -14.30 32.95 3.65
N LEU A 331 -14.97 32.81 2.51
CA LEU A 331 -14.33 32.94 1.19
C LEU A 331 -13.68 34.32 1.02
N LYS A 332 -14.39 35.39 1.37
CA LYS A 332 -13.85 36.75 1.34
C LYS A 332 -12.68 36.94 2.30
N GLU A 333 -12.81 36.46 3.54
CA GLU A 333 -11.72 36.55 4.51
C GLU A 333 -10.48 35.80 4.02
N LEU A 334 -10.66 34.64 3.41
CA LEU A 334 -9.57 33.84 2.86
C LEU A 334 -8.86 34.61 1.74
N GLU A 335 -9.60 35.20 0.80
CA GLU A 335 -9.06 36.05 -0.26
C GLU A 335 -8.28 37.24 0.32
N THR A 336 -8.80 37.88 1.38
CA THR A 336 -8.11 39.01 2.01
C THR A 336 -6.81 38.59 2.70
N VAL A 337 -6.81 37.49 3.46
CA VAL A 337 -5.63 36.97 4.16
C VAL A 337 -4.55 36.59 3.16
N VAL A 338 -4.92 35.87 2.11
CA VAL A 338 -3.98 35.48 1.05
C VAL A 338 -3.40 36.70 0.35
N ALA A 339 -4.23 37.68 -0.04
CA ALA A 339 -3.76 38.86 -0.74
C ALA A 339 -2.81 39.75 0.08
N HIS A 340 -3.03 39.89 1.39
CA HIS A 340 -2.23 40.79 2.25
C HIS A 340 -1.02 40.10 2.88
N GLN A 341 -1.18 38.86 3.37
CA GLN A 341 -0.14 38.18 4.16
C GLN A 341 0.74 37.25 3.30
N HIS A 342 0.19 36.68 2.22
CA HIS A 342 0.86 35.63 1.46
C HIS A 342 0.64 35.79 -0.06
N PRO A 343 1.24 36.82 -0.70
CA PRO A 343 1.05 37.08 -2.13
C PRO A 343 1.58 35.97 -3.05
N ASP A 344 2.47 35.11 -2.55
CA ASP A 344 3.00 33.96 -3.29
C ASP A 344 1.98 32.82 -3.45
N LEU A 345 0.95 32.77 -2.60
CA LEU A 345 -0.06 31.72 -2.61
C LEU A 345 -1.19 32.06 -3.59
N LYS A 346 -1.43 31.19 -4.58
CA LYS A 346 -2.52 31.37 -5.53
C LYS A 346 -3.77 30.69 -5.01
N PHE A 347 -4.80 31.47 -4.73
CA PHE A 347 -6.10 30.97 -4.28
C PHE A 347 -7.11 30.97 -5.43
N SER A 348 -7.88 29.89 -5.56
CA SER A 348 -9.01 29.84 -6.49
C SER A 348 -10.15 28.94 -5.97
N MET A 349 -11.37 29.23 -6.42
CA MET A 349 -12.56 28.43 -6.08
C MET A 349 -12.92 27.51 -7.25
N VAL A 350 -13.09 26.23 -6.97
CA VAL A 350 -13.51 25.21 -7.93
C VAL A 350 -14.91 24.74 -7.58
N HIS A 351 -15.84 24.89 -8.53
CA HIS A 351 -17.22 24.46 -8.34
C HIS A 351 -17.52 23.19 -9.13
N LYS A 352 -17.98 22.16 -8.42
CA LYS A 352 -18.44 20.89 -9.00
C LYS A 352 -19.82 20.57 -8.45
N LYS A 353 -20.81 20.34 -9.32
CA LYS A 353 -22.13 19.88 -8.89
C LYS A 353 -22.05 18.41 -8.44
N ILE A 354 -22.75 18.09 -7.35
CA ILE A 354 -22.86 16.72 -6.84
C ILE A 354 -23.61 15.86 -7.85
N ASN A 355 -22.99 14.77 -8.29
CA ASN A 355 -23.64 13.78 -9.13
C ASN A 355 -24.16 12.64 -8.25
N LEU A 356 -25.48 12.56 -8.07
CA LEU A 356 -26.11 11.51 -7.27
C LEU A 356 -26.10 10.13 -7.94
N ALA A 357 -25.81 10.06 -9.23
CA ALA A 357 -25.71 8.80 -9.98
C ALA A 357 -24.31 8.17 -9.90
N ASP A 358 -23.32 8.88 -9.35
CA ASP A 358 -21.98 8.34 -9.16
C ASP A 358 -21.94 7.56 -7.84
N ASP A 359 -21.37 6.36 -7.86
CA ASP A 359 -21.27 5.48 -6.69
C ASP A 359 -20.28 6.06 -5.66
N THR A 360 -19.28 6.81 -6.14
CA THR A 360 -18.23 7.42 -5.33
C THR A 360 -18.36 8.94 -5.28
N LEU A 361 -18.25 9.50 -4.08
CA LEU A 361 -18.17 10.94 -3.89
C LEU A 361 -16.74 11.45 -4.11
N ALA A 362 -16.62 12.65 -4.65
CA ALA A 362 -15.32 13.25 -4.94
C ALA A 362 -14.63 13.79 -3.69
N TRP A 363 -15.37 14.53 -2.89
CA TRP A 363 -14.87 15.25 -1.73
C TRP A 363 -15.80 15.05 -0.53
N GLU A 364 -15.23 15.19 0.66
CA GLU A 364 -15.97 14.96 1.91
C GLU A 364 -17.15 15.92 2.08
N HIS A 365 -17.01 17.16 1.61
CA HIS A 365 -18.07 18.17 1.68
C HIS A 365 -19.33 17.78 0.89
N GLU A 366 -19.25 16.87 -0.09
CA GLU A 366 -20.42 16.41 -0.85
C GLU A 366 -21.39 15.63 0.06
N ARG A 367 -20.90 14.88 1.05
CA ARG A 367 -21.75 14.18 2.06
C ARG A 367 -22.60 15.17 2.85
N PHE A 368 -21.99 16.26 3.30
CA PHE A 368 -22.69 17.34 4.00
C PHE A 368 -23.66 18.08 3.07
N GLY A 369 -23.27 18.31 1.81
CA GLY A 369 -24.11 18.96 0.81
C GLY A 369 -25.40 18.20 0.48
N ILE A 370 -25.37 16.86 0.50
CA ILE A 370 -26.56 16.00 0.33
C ILE A 370 -27.55 16.21 1.49
N ARG A 371 -27.06 16.33 2.73
CA ARG A 371 -27.85 16.65 3.93
C ARG A 371 -28.19 18.14 4.07
N ARG A 372 -27.93 18.96 3.03
CA ARG A 372 -28.20 20.41 2.96
C ARG A 372 -27.40 21.26 3.94
N LEU A 373 -26.30 20.73 4.48
CA LEU A 373 -25.39 21.51 5.31
C LEU A 373 -24.43 22.34 4.43
N PRO A 374 -24.14 23.60 4.80
CA PRO A 374 -23.16 24.41 4.11
C PRO A 374 -21.75 23.84 4.33
N ALA A 375 -21.16 23.19 3.32
CA ALA A 375 -19.81 22.62 3.39
C ALA A 375 -18.93 22.93 2.17
N PHE A 376 -17.61 22.92 2.39
CA PHE A 376 -16.58 23.02 1.34
C PHE A 376 -15.30 22.30 1.76
N THR A 377 -14.49 21.90 0.78
CA THR A 377 -13.19 21.26 1.01
C THR A 377 -12.07 22.19 0.56
N LEU A 378 -11.07 22.37 1.41
CA LEU A 378 -9.84 23.08 1.10
C LEU A 378 -8.76 22.06 0.79
N SER A 379 -8.20 22.13 -0.42
CA SER A 379 -7.12 21.26 -0.85
C SER A 379 -6.15 21.97 -1.78
N HIS A 380 -4.91 21.51 -1.83
CA HIS A 380 -3.96 22.01 -2.81
C HIS A 380 -4.14 21.36 -4.20
N LEU A 381 -4.96 20.30 -4.29
CA LEU A 381 -5.28 19.60 -5.54
C LEU A 381 -6.41 20.31 -6.29
N GLU A 382 -6.26 20.45 -7.61
CA GLU A 382 -7.31 21.02 -8.49
C GLU A 382 -8.44 20.02 -8.75
N SER A 383 -8.15 18.72 -8.79
CA SER A 383 -9.12 17.67 -9.09
C SER A 383 -9.04 16.52 -8.09
N HIS A 384 -10.21 16.00 -7.71
CA HIS A 384 -10.35 14.84 -6.83
C HIS A 384 -9.80 13.53 -7.45
N ARG A 385 -9.62 13.50 -8.78
CA ARG A 385 -9.03 12.37 -9.52
C ARG A 385 -7.50 12.43 -9.57
N SER A 386 -6.88 13.42 -8.93
CA SER A 386 -5.42 13.53 -8.91
C SER A 386 -4.81 12.25 -8.32
N PRO A 387 -3.81 11.65 -9.00
CA PRO A 387 -3.25 10.37 -8.60
C PRO A 387 -2.50 10.44 -7.25
N ALA A 388 -2.01 11.62 -6.87
CA ALA A 388 -1.36 11.87 -5.57
C ALA A 388 -2.28 11.56 -4.37
N ARG A 389 -3.59 11.52 -4.58
CA ARG A 389 -4.60 11.29 -3.53
C ARG A 389 -4.76 9.81 -3.15
N HIS A 390 -4.29 8.88 -3.98
CA HIS A 390 -4.59 7.45 -3.89
C HIS A 390 -3.38 6.56 -4.12
N SER A 391 -2.17 7.04 -3.80
CA SER A 391 -0.93 6.34 -4.13
C SER A 391 -0.16 5.83 -2.91
N ILE A 392 0.50 4.68 -3.06
CA ILE A 392 1.51 4.19 -2.10
C ILE A 392 2.82 5.01 -2.12
N MET A 393 3.02 5.84 -3.14
CA MET A 393 4.20 6.70 -3.30
C MET A 393 4.15 7.95 -2.40
N ASP A 394 3.00 8.21 -1.77
CA ASP A 394 2.80 9.33 -0.86
C ASP A 394 3.49 9.09 0.50
N MET A 395 4.78 9.36 0.49
CA MET A 395 5.72 9.21 1.60
C MET A 395 6.11 10.57 2.20
N ARG A 396 6.65 10.54 3.42
CA ARG A 396 7.07 11.73 4.19
C ARG A 396 7.84 12.82 3.41
N PRO A 397 8.77 12.51 2.49
CA PRO A 397 9.51 13.53 1.73
C PRO A 397 8.65 14.39 0.80
N HIS A 398 7.43 13.95 0.46
CA HIS A 398 6.53 14.73 -0.39
C HIS A 398 5.87 15.90 0.34
N VAL A 399 5.94 15.95 1.68
CA VAL A 399 5.34 17.03 2.48
C VAL A 399 6.41 18.08 2.81
N ASP A 400 6.21 19.30 2.30
CA ASP A 400 7.03 20.46 2.62
C ASP A 400 6.50 21.15 3.89
N LEU A 401 7.28 21.08 4.96
CA LEU A 401 6.89 21.63 6.26
C LEU A 401 6.70 23.15 6.23
N THR A 402 7.45 23.86 5.39
CA THR A 402 7.35 25.33 5.30
C THR A 402 6.01 25.74 4.69
N LYS A 403 5.57 25.02 3.65
CA LYS A 403 4.27 25.20 3.00
C LYS A 403 3.13 24.72 3.89
N LEU A 404 3.30 23.60 4.58
CA LEU A 404 2.32 23.12 5.56
C LEU A 404 2.10 24.14 6.68
N ARG A 405 3.17 24.73 7.21
CA ARG A 405 3.12 25.80 8.22
C ARG A 405 2.42 27.05 7.69
N ARG A 406 2.78 27.50 6.48
CA ARG A 406 2.10 28.62 5.80
C ARG A 406 0.60 28.35 5.67
N ASN A 407 0.22 27.19 5.14
CA ASN A 407 -1.18 26.82 4.92
C ASN A 407 -1.94 26.73 6.25
N THR A 408 -1.31 26.20 7.31
CA THR A 408 -1.88 26.18 8.67
C THR A 408 -2.14 27.61 9.18
N LYS A 409 -1.19 28.53 9.00
CA LYS A 409 -1.31 29.93 9.41
C LYS A 409 -2.46 30.62 8.67
N VAL A 410 -2.52 30.47 7.34
CA VAL A 410 -3.60 31.02 6.49
C VAL A 410 -4.98 30.56 6.99
N ILE A 411 -5.14 29.25 7.24
CA ILE A 411 -6.42 28.70 7.69
C ILE A 411 -6.78 29.19 9.09
N ALA A 412 -5.81 29.19 10.02
CA ALA A 412 -6.02 29.66 11.40
C ALA A 412 -6.44 31.13 11.44
N GLU A 413 -5.73 31.99 10.70
CA GLU A 413 -5.99 33.43 10.63
C GLU A 413 -7.35 33.71 9.98
N THR A 414 -7.67 33.02 8.89
CA THR A 414 -8.97 33.13 8.21
C THR A 414 -10.11 32.73 9.14
N LEU A 415 -9.98 31.61 9.87
CA LEU A 415 -10.98 31.16 10.82
C LEU A 415 -11.15 32.15 11.98
N ALA A 416 -10.05 32.66 12.53
CA ALA A 416 -10.12 33.63 13.62
C ALA A 416 -10.78 34.95 13.16
N ARG A 417 -10.54 35.41 11.94
CA ARG A 417 -11.22 36.58 11.37
C ARG A 417 -12.73 36.40 11.28
N VAL A 418 -13.19 35.23 10.84
CA VAL A 418 -14.62 34.90 10.80
C VAL A 418 -15.20 34.81 12.20
N ILE A 419 -14.53 34.12 13.12
CA ILE A 419 -15.02 33.88 14.48
C ILE A 419 -15.16 35.19 15.28
N TYR A 420 -14.21 36.12 15.15
CA TYR A 420 -14.24 37.41 15.86
C TYR A 420 -14.84 38.55 15.06
N ASN A 421 -15.23 38.29 13.80
CA ASN A 421 -15.81 39.26 12.88
C ASN A 421 -14.97 40.54 12.80
N LEU A 422 -13.69 40.38 12.46
CA LEU A 422 -12.71 41.47 12.52
C LEU A 422 -12.89 42.50 11.41
N THR A 423 -13.40 42.08 10.26
CA THR A 423 -13.61 42.95 9.10
C THR A 423 -14.74 43.94 9.34
N GLU A 424 -15.84 43.53 9.99
CA GLU A 424 -16.89 44.47 10.41
C GLU A 424 -16.40 45.44 11.50
N LYS A 425 -15.40 45.03 12.29
CA LYS A 425 -14.77 45.88 13.32
C LYS A 425 -13.71 46.83 12.76
N GLY A 426 -13.49 46.84 11.44
CA GLY A 426 -12.57 47.76 10.77
C GLY A 426 -11.09 47.49 11.06
N VAL A 427 -10.74 46.25 11.43
CA VAL A 427 -9.34 45.85 11.67
C VAL A 427 -8.62 45.69 10.32
N SER A 428 -7.37 46.19 10.23
CA SER A 428 -6.57 46.10 9.02
C SER A 428 -6.31 44.64 8.60
N GLY A 429 -6.23 44.41 7.28
CA GLY A 429 -5.83 43.13 6.68
C GLY A 429 -4.50 42.58 7.19
N ASP A 430 -3.62 43.46 7.67
CA ASP A 430 -2.27 43.11 8.13
C ASP A 430 -2.20 42.62 9.59
N LEU A 431 -3.29 42.69 10.35
CA LEU A 431 -3.26 42.19 11.72
C LEU A 431 -3.10 40.66 11.70
N GLU A 432 -2.01 40.18 12.26
CA GLU A 432 -1.81 38.75 12.53
C GLU A 432 -2.24 38.45 13.97
N ILE A 433 -3.26 37.61 14.13
CA ILE A 433 -3.74 37.16 15.44
C ILE A 433 -2.78 36.09 15.98
N PHE A 434 -2.38 35.18 15.09
CA PHE A 434 -1.42 34.14 15.40
C PHE A 434 -0.03 34.58 14.91
N THR A 435 0.83 34.94 15.85
CA THR A 435 2.22 35.28 15.54
C THR A 435 2.96 34.04 15.04
N GLU A 436 4.04 34.24 14.26
CA GLU A 436 4.82 33.15 13.68
C GLU A 436 5.33 32.14 14.71
N GLN A 437 5.58 32.59 15.94
CA GLN A 437 6.06 31.74 17.04
C GLN A 437 4.96 30.80 17.59
N MET A 438 3.68 31.07 17.33
CA MET A 438 2.58 30.23 17.81
C MET A 438 2.39 28.98 16.94
N VAL A 439 2.65 29.08 15.63
CA VAL A 439 2.58 27.95 14.68
C VAL A 439 3.99 27.37 14.53
N GLN A 440 4.30 26.37 15.34
CA GLN A 440 5.63 25.77 15.40
C GLN A 440 5.80 24.72 14.30
N GLU A 441 6.86 24.87 13.51
CA GLU A 441 7.22 23.92 12.46
C GLU A 441 7.63 22.56 13.02
N ASP A 442 8.38 22.55 14.14
CA ASP A 442 8.82 21.33 14.82
C ASP A 442 7.64 20.47 15.28
N GLN A 443 6.55 21.11 15.74
CA GLN A 443 5.35 20.42 16.17
C GLN A 443 4.63 19.78 14.97
N LEU A 444 4.46 20.52 13.87
CA LEU A 444 3.93 19.98 12.61
C LEU A 444 4.78 18.83 12.09
N ALA A 445 6.11 18.96 12.14
CA ALA A 445 7.04 17.91 11.76
C ALA A 445 6.81 16.64 12.59
N SER A 446 6.71 16.77 13.92
CA SER A 446 6.46 15.63 14.81
C SER A 446 5.14 14.94 14.53
N LEU A 447 4.08 15.69 14.20
CA LEU A 447 2.77 15.14 13.86
C LEU A 447 2.80 14.39 12.54
N VAL A 448 3.41 14.97 11.50
CA VAL A 448 3.53 14.32 10.19
C VAL A 448 4.44 13.08 10.28
N ASP A 449 5.58 13.18 10.97
CA ASP A 449 6.49 12.04 11.19
C ASP A 449 5.75 10.89 11.88
N TRP A 450 4.99 11.19 12.94
CA TRP A 450 4.18 10.21 13.65
C TRP A 450 3.07 9.60 12.77
N LEU A 451 2.34 10.43 12.00
CA LEU A 451 1.30 9.95 11.07
C LEU A 451 1.86 9.07 9.95
N THR A 452 3.12 9.29 9.57
CA THR A 452 3.84 8.50 8.54
C THR A 452 4.61 7.31 9.11
N ALA A 453 4.66 7.13 10.44
CA ALA A 453 5.41 6.04 11.06
C ALA A 453 4.74 4.67 10.84
N GLN A 454 3.44 4.63 10.55
CA GLN A 454 2.67 3.42 10.32
C GLN A 454 1.64 3.61 9.22
N PRO A 455 1.27 2.55 8.47
CA PRO A 455 0.28 2.64 7.40
C PRO A 455 -1.13 2.88 7.97
N ARG A 456 -1.91 3.69 7.27
CA ARG A 456 -3.23 4.20 7.72
C ARG A 456 -4.39 3.79 6.82
N ALA A 457 -4.28 2.66 6.11
CA ALA A 457 -5.42 2.14 5.38
C ALA A 457 -6.55 1.77 6.34
N ALA A 458 -7.80 2.09 6.00
CA ALA A 458 -8.95 1.79 6.86
C ALA A 458 -9.12 0.28 7.18
N GLN A 459 -8.54 -0.60 6.36
CA GLN A 459 -8.50 -2.06 6.56
C GLN A 459 -7.55 -2.50 7.68
N LEU A 460 -6.60 -1.64 8.09
CA LEU A 460 -5.64 -1.91 9.16
C LEU A 460 -6.02 -1.19 10.46
N LEU A 461 -6.88 -0.18 10.36
CA LEU A 461 -7.32 0.66 11.46
C LEU A 461 -8.50 0.04 12.20
N ASP A 462 -8.20 -0.90 13.10
CA ASP A 462 -9.23 -1.43 14.00
C ASP A 462 -9.62 -0.37 15.06
N LYS A 463 -10.74 -0.60 15.74
CA LYS A 463 -11.29 0.22 16.84
C LYS A 463 -10.29 0.51 17.97
N ASP A 464 -9.38 -0.43 18.24
CA ASP A 464 -8.36 -0.33 19.29
C ASP A 464 -6.97 -0.01 18.72
N SER A 465 -6.89 0.46 17.48
CA SER A 465 -5.62 0.82 16.85
C SER A 465 -4.88 1.91 17.64
N SER A 466 -3.54 1.81 17.65
CA SER A 466 -2.66 2.77 18.35
C SER A 466 -2.86 4.20 17.86
N ILE A 467 -3.11 4.39 16.56
CA ILE A 467 -3.36 5.71 15.95
C ILE A 467 -4.61 6.34 16.52
N VAL A 468 -5.74 5.63 16.49
CA VAL A 468 -7.03 6.16 16.93
C VAL A 468 -6.97 6.53 18.41
N ASN A 469 -6.35 5.68 19.24
CA ASN A 469 -6.15 5.96 20.66
C ASN A 469 -5.25 7.19 20.88
N THR A 470 -4.22 7.38 20.06
CA THR A 470 -3.31 8.52 20.17
C THR A 470 -3.96 9.82 19.69
N LEU A 471 -4.74 9.77 18.60
CA LEU A 471 -5.55 10.90 18.14
C LEU A 471 -6.55 11.32 19.21
N GLU A 472 -7.25 10.37 19.81
CA GLU A 472 -8.19 10.65 20.89
C GLU A 472 -7.48 11.25 22.11
N TYR A 473 -6.32 10.71 22.50
CA TYR A 473 -5.52 11.28 23.59
C TYR A 473 -5.10 12.73 23.30
N TYR A 474 -4.63 13.01 22.07
CA TYR A 474 -4.24 14.35 21.65
C TYR A 474 -5.45 15.31 21.68
N LEU A 475 -6.60 14.88 21.13
CA LEU A 475 -7.82 15.69 21.16
C LEU A 475 -8.29 15.95 22.59
N ASN A 476 -8.26 14.94 23.48
CA ASN A 476 -8.64 15.08 24.89
C ASN A 476 -7.75 16.07 25.66
N HIS A 477 -6.50 16.26 25.23
CA HIS A 477 -5.61 17.22 25.86
C HIS A 477 -6.02 18.67 25.59
N TYR A 478 -6.60 18.96 24.41
CA TYR A 478 -6.92 20.32 23.98
C TYR A 478 -8.42 20.64 23.91
N LEU A 479 -9.27 19.64 23.69
CA LEU A 479 -10.71 19.77 23.48
C LEU A 479 -11.49 19.21 24.67
N LYS A 480 -12.78 19.55 24.74
CA LYS A 480 -13.72 18.99 25.71
C LYS A 480 -14.65 18.00 25.01
N ASP A 481 -15.17 17.05 25.78
CA ASP A 481 -16.19 16.09 25.35
C ASP A 481 -15.81 15.29 24.09
N VAL A 482 -14.62 14.68 24.08
CA VAL A 482 -14.21 13.84 22.95
C VAL A 482 -15.03 12.55 22.92
N LYS A 483 -15.66 12.26 21.80
CA LYS A 483 -16.52 11.09 21.58
C LYS A 483 -16.03 10.25 20.41
N ARG A 484 -16.18 8.93 20.55
CA ARG A 484 -15.94 7.96 19.49
C ARG A 484 -17.25 7.58 18.81
N HIS A 485 -17.27 7.65 17.50
CA HIS A 485 -18.36 7.17 16.65
C HIS A 485 -17.90 5.91 15.92
N LEU A 486 -18.66 4.83 16.00
CA LEU A 486 -18.32 3.54 15.41
C LEU A 486 -19.29 3.21 14.29
N VAL A 487 -18.76 3.00 13.09
CA VAL A 487 -19.51 2.55 11.92
C VAL A 487 -19.23 1.08 11.68
N ARG A 488 -20.28 0.28 11.56
CA ARG A 488 -20.19 -1.13 11.14
C ARG A 488 -21.03 -1.30 9.89
N ALA A 489 -20.54 -2.11 8.95
CA ALA A 489 -21.34 -2.51 7.81
C ALA A 489 -22.54 -3.34 8.29
N ASP A 490 -23.70 -3.14 7.66
CA ASP A 490 -24.87 -4.00 7.91
C ASP A 490 -24.59 -5.42 7.39
N LYS A 491 -25.11 -6.43 8.09
CA LYS A 491 -24.89 -7.85 7.76
C LYS A 491 -25.71 -8.31 6.56
N ARG A 492 -26.82 -7.64 6.27
CA ARG A 492 -27.72 -7.99 5.16
C ARG A 492 -27.25 -7.36 3.85
N ASP A 493 -27.02 -6.04 3.88
CA ASP A 493 -26.55 -5.25 2.75
C ASP A 493 -25.31 -4.43 3.15
N PRO A 494 -24.12 -5.05 3.12
CA PRO A 494 -22.89 -4.35 3.53
C PRO A 494 -22.51 -3.29 2.48
N GLU A 495 -22.45 -2.03 2.92
CA GLU A 495 -22.00 -0.93 2.05
C GLU A 495 -20.50 -1.00 1.73
N PHE A 496 -19.74 -1.63 2.62
CA PHE A 496 -18.33 -1.92 2.44
C PHE A 496 -17.99 -3.30 3.02
N VAL A 497 -17.10 -4.03 2.36
CA VAL A 497 -16.56 -5.30 2.85
C VAL A 497 -15.04 -5.28 2.69
N PHE A 498 -14.33 -5.62 3.77
CA PHE A 498 -12.89 -5.76 3.77
C PHE A 498 -12.47 -7.23 3.87
N TYR A 499 -11.25 -7.49 3.44
CA TYR A 499 -10.70 -8.83 3.32
C TYR A 499 -9.39 -8.93 4.11
N ASP A 500 -9.13 -10.10 4.71
CA ASP A 500 -7.90 -10.36 5.47
C ASP A 500 -6.72 -10.75 4.55
N GLN A 501 -5.59 -11.19 5.12
CA GLN A 501 -4.40 -11.65 4.36
C GLN A 501 -3.75 -10.55 3.48
N LEU A 502 -3.60 -9.33 4.03
CA LEU A 502 -3.00 -8.19 3.32
C LEU A 502 -1.46 -8.19 3.36
N LYS A 503 -0.87 -8.86 4.35
CA LYS A 503 0.59 -9.07 4.49
C LYS A 503 0.84 -10.56 4.67
N GLN A 504 1.78 -11.10 3.90
CA GLN A 504 2.18 -12.51 3.96
C GLN A 504 3.71 -12.62 3.84
N THR A 505 4.26 -13.75 4.28
CA THR A 505 5.65 -14.13 3.99
C THR A 505 5.67 -14.99 2.75
N MET A 506 6.58 -14.68 1.82
CA MET A 506 6.82 -15.46 0.61
C MET A 506 8.18 -16.13 0.71
N ASN A 507 8.19 -17.44 0.50
CA ASN A 507 9.39 -18.26 0.51
C ASN A 507 9.79 -18.60 -0.93
N ALA A 508 11.03 -18.28 -1.27
CA ALA A 508 11.64 -18.67 -2.54
C ALA A 508 12.40 -19.98 -2.35
N TYR A 509 11.91 -21.07 -2.94
CA TYR A 509 12.60 -22.35 -2.95
C TYR A 509 13.39 -22.53 -4.24
N ARG A 510 14.63 -23.00 -4.13
CA ARG A 510 15.43 -23.38 -5.29
C ARG A 510 15.04 -24.78 -5.71
N VAL A 511 14.48 -24.92 -6.90
CA VAL A 511 13.94 -26.18 -7.43
C VAL A 511 14.65 -26.53 -8.73
N LYS A 512 14.96 -27.82 -8.89
CA LYS A 512 15.49 -28.35 -10.14
C LYS A 512 14.34 -28.71 -11.09
N PRO A 513 14.44 -28.37 -12.39
CA PRO A 513 13.36 -28.68 -13.34
C PRO A 513 13.19 -30.18 -13.55
N ALA A 514 11.97 -30.63 -13.87
CA ALA A 514 11.66 -32.05 -14.12
C ALA A 514 12.53 -32.69 -15.23
N ILE A 515 13.08 -31.88 -16.15
CA ILE A 515 14.02 -32.34 -17.19
C ILE A 515 15.31 -32.90 -16.57
N PHE A 516 15.72 -32.38 -15.42
CA PHE A 516 16.88 -32.89 -14.68
C PHE A 516 16.68 -34.35 -14.28
N ASP A 517 15.49 -34.72 -13.82
CA ASP A 517 15.17 -36.11 -13.45
C ASP A 517 15.20 -37.04 -14.67
N LEU A 518 14.80 -36.54 -15.84
CA LEU A 518 14.88 -37.30 -17.10
C LEU A 518 16.33 -37.53 -17.54
N LEU A 519 17.19 -36.50 -17.43
CA LEU A 519 18.62 -36.66 -17.68
C LEU A 519 19.28 -37.59 -16.66
N LEU A 520 18.90 -37.50 -15.39
CA LEU A 520 19.38 -38.40 -14.35
C LEU A 520 18.97 -39.85 -14.66
N ALA A 521 17.71 -40.07 -15.06
CA ALA A 521 17.22 -41.39 -15.49
C ALA A 521 18.01 -41.92 -16.70
N PHE A 522 18.30 -41.07 -17.68
CA PHE A 522 19.13 -41.44 -18.82
C PHE A 522 20.56 -41.81 -18.40
N CYS A 523 21.19 -41.01 -17.52
CA CYS A 523 22.52 -41.30 -16.98
C CYS A 523 22.55 -42.62 -16.21
N ILE A 524 21.52 -42.90 -15.39
CA ILE A 524 21.39 -44.17 -14.66
C ILE A 524 21.24 -45.33 -15.64
N ALA A 525 20.38 -45.20 -16.66
CA ALA A 525 20.18 -46.22 -17.67
C ALA A 525 21.47 -46.49 -18.49
N ALA A 526 22.18 -45.44 -18.89
CA ALA A 526 23.46 -45.54 -19.59
C ALA A 526 24.53 -46.21 -18.71
N TYR A 527 24.62 -45.83 -17.44
CA TYR A 527 25.53 -46.43 -16.47
C TYR A 527 25.27 -47.93 -16.30
N LEU A 528 24.00 -48.32 -16.08
CA LEU A 528 23.61 -49.72 -15.95
C LEU A 528 23.87 -50.50 -17.25
N GLY A 529 23.63 -49.88 -18.41
CA GLY A 529 23.93 -50.46 -19.70
C GLY A 529 25.43 -50.73 -19.91
N VAL A 530 26.29 -49.75 -19.58
CA VAL A 530 27.75 -49.91 -19.63
C VAL A 530 28.21 -50.97 -18.65
N LEU A 531 27.68 -50.99 -17.43
CA LEU A 531 28.02 -52.00 -16.42
C LEU A 531 27.63 -53.41 -16.89
N TYR A 532 26.43 -53.57 -17.46
CA TYR A 532 25.97 -54.83 -18.02
C TYR A 532 26.87 -55.33 -19.16
N LEU A 533 27.22 -54.43 -20.09
CA LEU A 533 28.14 -54.74 -21.18
C LEU A 533 29.56 -55.06 -20.68
N ALA A 534 30.04 -54.37 -19.65
CA ALA A 534 31.33 -54.64 -19.03
C ALA A 534 31.37 -56.02 -18.38
N ILE A 535 30.29 -56.43 -17.70
CA ILE A 535 30.16 -57.76 -17.09
C ILE A 535 30.08 -58.85 -18.19
N GLN A 536 29.26 -58.66 -19.21
CA GLN A 536 29.16 -59.63 -20.32
C GLN A 536 30.48 -59.79 -21.08
N ASN A 537 31.18 -58.68 -21.33
CA ASN A 537 32.45 -58.68 -22.05
C ASN A 537 33.67 -58.87 -21.12
N PHE A 538 33.45 -59.19 -19.84
CA PHE A 538 34.54 -59.42 -18.89
C PHE A 538 35.43 -60.60 -19.30
N GLY A 539 34.86 -61.63 -19.94
CA GLY A 539 35.61 -62.75 -20.51
C GLY A 539 36.54 -62.34 -21.66
N LEU A 540 36.13 -61.35 -22.48
CA LEU A 540 36.97 -60.78 -23.53
C LEU A 540 38.10 -59.95 -22.93
N LEU A 541 37.80 -59.13 -21.91
CA LEU A 541 38.81 -58.35 -21.18
C LEU A 541 39.85 -59.26 -20.51
N TYR A 542 39.40 -60.37 -19.88
CA TYR A 542 40.27 -61.39 -19.29
C TYR A 542 41.14 -62.08 -20.34
N SER A 543 40.57 -62.42 -21.50
CA SER A 543 41.33 -63.02 -22.62
C SER A 543 42.35 -62.05 -23.22
N PHE A 544 42.04 -60.76 -23.26
CA PHE A 544 42.94 -59.71 -23.73
C PHE A 544 44.08 -59.47 -22.74
N LEU A 545 43.79 -59.36 -21.44
CA LEU A 545 44.80 -59.27 -20.38
C LEU A 545 45.72 -60.50 -20.37
N ARG A 546 45.17 -61.71 -20.57
CA ARG A 546 45.95 -62.96 -20.65
C ARG A 546 46.84 -62.99 -21.89
N ARG A 547 46.42 -62.39 -23.02
CA ARG A 547 47.27 -62.21 -24.22
C ARG A 547 48.39 -61.19 -24.00
N VAL A 548 48.13 -60.12 -23.27
CA VAL A 548 49.13 -59.06 -22.98
C VAL A 548 50.15 -59.51 -21.93
N THR A 549 49.76 -60.37 -20.99
CA THR A 549 50.63 -60.89 -19.92
C THR A 549 51.30 -62.23 -20.27
N ALA A 550 50.99 -62.83 -21.42
CA ALA A 550 51.67 -64.05 -21.86
C ALA A 550 53.14 -63.75 -22.19
N PRO A 551 54.12 -64.44 -21.58
CA PRO A 551 55.53 -64.22 -21.87
C PRO A 551 55.83 -64.63 -23.32
N ARG A 552 56.50 -63.76 -24.08
CA ARG A 552 57.06 -64.10 -25.40
C ARG A 552 58.07 -65.23 -25.22
N VAL A 553 57.66 -66.46 -25.51
CA VAL A 553 58.57 -67.60 -25.59
C VAL A 553 59.44 -67.41 -26.83
N LYS A 554 60.76 -67.22 -26.63
CA LYS A 554 61.76 -67.33 -27.70
C LYS A 554 61.73 -68.76 -28.24
N GLN A 555 61.39 -68.92 -29.51
CA GLN A 555 61.64 -70.17 -30.23
C GLN A 555 63.14 -70.25 -30.54
N HIS A 556 63.73 -71.39 -30.21
CA HIS A 556 65.14 -71.72 -30.42
C HIS A 556 65.51 -71.83 -31.90
#